data_AF-A0A944TH24-F1
#
_entry.id   AF-A0A944TH24-F1
#
_cell.length_a   1.000
_cell.length_b   1.000
_cell.length_c   1.000
_cell.angle_alpha   90.00
_cell.angle_beta   90.00
_cell.angle_gamma   90.00
#
_symmetry.space_group_name_H-M   'P 1'
#
loop_
_entity.id
_entity.type
_entity.pdbx_description
1 polymer ?
#
loop_
_entity_poly.entity_id
_entity_poly.type
_entity_poly.pdbx_seq_one_letter_code
_entity_poly.pdbx_strand_id
1 'polypeptide(L)'
;TEPYRKLSEALDIAILGPETEPGSLYSRAEWAMQHASDMGRIDTSFGGITGVRKALGFYESIGMQCELEYVGFSNLALFGSTSEETCEYYERGLLRPEEDYDSIVPPHLKQPCDPMDENGFVSIPQGPGLGFEFDWGYVSANIV
;
A
#
# COMPACT_ATOMS: atom_id res chain seq x y z
N THR A 1 -11.76 -18.49 -0.90
CA THR A 1 -10.68 -18.78 -1.87
C THR A 1 -11.16 -19.57 -3.09
N GLU A 2 -12.03 -20.57 -2.98
CA GLU A 2 -12.41 -21.45 -4.12
C GLU A 2 -12.79 -20.75 -5.45
N PRO A 3 -13.64 -19.70 -5.49
CA PRO A 3 -13.94 -19.01 -6.76
C PRO A 3 -12.71 -18.37 -7.39
N TYR A 4 -11.81 -17.86 -6.56
CA TYR A 4 -10.57 -17.21 -6.98
C TYR A 4 -9.53 -18.22 -7.48
N ARG A 5 -9.45 -19.40 -6.87
CA ARG A 5 -8.62 -20.51 -7.39
C ARG A 5 -9.02 -20.91 -8.80
N LYS A 6 -10.32 -21.09 -9.04
CA LYS A 6 -10.84 -21.39 -10.39
C LYS A 6 -10.58 -20.28 -11.38
N LEU A 7 -10.57 -19.02 -10.92
CA LEU A 7 -10.28 -17.87 -11.75
C LEU A 7 -8.80 -17.81 -12.14
N SER A 8 -7.88 -17.96 -11.17
CA SER A 8 -6.44 -18.02 -11.42
C SER A 8 -6.06 -19.21 -12.31
N GLU A 9 -6.69 -20.38 -12.13
CA GLU A 9 -6.46 -21.54 -13.01
C GLU A 9 -6.95 -21.34 -14.46
N ALA A 10 -7.92 -20.45 -14.68
CA ALA A 10 -8.56 -20.26 -15.97
C ALA A 10 -7.98 -19.11 -16.80
N LEU A 11 -7.13 -18.27 -16.22
CA LEU A 11 -6.63 -17.04 -16.83
C LEU A 11 -5.11 -17.07 -17.00
N ASP A 12 -4.64 -16.52 -18.11
CA ASP A 12 -3.21 -16.28 -18.32
C ASP A 12 -2.74 -14.97 -17.67
N ILE A 13 -3.67 -14.05 -17.39
CA ILE A 13 -3.37 -12.78 -16.70
C ILE A 13 -3.33 -13.00 -15.19
N ALA A 14 -2.31 -12.43 -14.54
CA ALA A 14 -2.11 -12.54 -13.10
C ALA A 14 -3.28 -11.93 -12.31
N ILE A 15 -3.75 -12.66 -11.29
CA ILE A 15 -4.73 -12.19 -10.32
C ILE A 15 -4.02 -11.64 -9.09
N LEU A 16 -4.27 -10.36 -8.80
CA LEU A 16 -3.78 -9.66 -7.62
C LEU A 16 -4.82 -9.72 -6.50
N GLY A 17 -4.44 -10.22 -5.32
CA GLY A 17 -5.32 -10.23 -4.16
C GLY A 17 -4.80 -11.00 -2.94
N PRO A 18 -5.56 -11.02 -1.84
CA PRO A 18 -6.81 -10.27 -1.63
C PRO A 18 -6.60 -8.86 -1.07
N GLU A 19 -7.36 -7.88 -1.58
CA GLU A 19 -7.39 -6.52 -1.02
C GLU A 19 -8.15 -6.48 0.30
N THR A 20 -9.45 -6.81 0.26
CA THR A 20 -10.36 -6.56 1.39
C THR A 20 -10.62 -7.77 2.29
N GLU A 21 -10.00 -8.92 2.03
CA GLU A 21 -10.27 -10.14 2.80
C GLU A 21 -9.82 -9.97 4.27
N PRO A 22 -10.74 -10.14 5.24
CA PRO A 22 -10.42 -10.09 6.66
C PRO A 22 -9.39 -11.14 7.07
N GLY A 23 -8.78 -10.96 8.25
CA GLY A 23 -7.81 -11.92 8.80
C GLY A 23 -6.34 -11.58 8.51
N SER A 24 -6.07 -10.39 7.96
CA SER A 24 -4.72 -9.80 7.88
C SER A 24 -3.73 -10.72 7.15
N LEU A 25 -2.46 -10.76 7.58
CA LEU A 25 -1.40 -11.56 6.98
C LEU A 25 -1.73 -13.05 6.92
N TYR A 26 -2.55 -13.56 7.84
CA TYR A 26 -2.89 -14.98 7.90
C TYR A 26 -3.73 -15.39 6.69
N SER A 27 -4.75 -14.60 6.36
CA SER A 27 -5.58 -14.85 5.18
C SER A 27 -4.78 -14.71 3.89
N ARG A 28 -3.83 -13.77 3.84
CA ARG A 28 -2.96 -13.58 2.66
C ARG A 28 -2.00 -14.76 2.46
N ALA A 29 -1.45 -15.29 3.55
CA ALA A 29 -0.68 -16.53 3.50
C ALA A 29 -1.52 -17.71 3.00
N GLU A 30 -2.77 -17.85 3.48
CA GLU A 30 -3.70 -18.88 2.98
C GLU A 30 -4.02 -18.71 1.49
N TRP A 31 -4.23 -17.48 1.02
CA TRP A 31 -4.49 -17.20 -0.39
C TRP A 31 -3.31 -17.59 -1.28
N ALA A 32 -2.08 -17.23 -0.89
CA ALA A 32 -0.88 -17.63 -1.61
C ALA A 32 -0.71 -19.15 -1.63
N MET A 33 -0.84 -19.82 -0.48
CA MET A 33 -0.65 -21.27 -0.35
C MET A 33 -1.72 -22.10 -1.07
N GLN A 34 -2.92 -21.56 -1.25
CA GLN A 34 -3.99 -22.23 -1.97
C GLN A 34 -4.04 -21.87 -3.46
N HIS A 35 -3.10 -21.06 -3.97
CA HIS A 35 -3.12 -20.52 -5.33
C HIS A 35 -4.45 -19.81 -5.66
N ALA A 36 -4.94 -19.02 -4.71
CA ALA A 36 -6.13 -18.18 -4.91
C ALA A 36 -5.80 -16.84 -5.61
N SER A 37 -4.52 -16.48 -5.68
CA SER A 37 -4.03 -15.34 -6.44
C SER A 37 -2.60 -15.64 -6.92
N ASP A 38 -2.19 -14.94 -7.97
CA ASP A 38 -0.84 -15.02 -8.55
C ASP A 38 0.08 -13.96 -7.95
N MET A 39 -0.50 -12.90 -7.37
CA MET A 39 0.18 -11.86 -6.60
C MET A 39 -0.60 -11.54 -5.32
N GLY A 40 0.11 -11.21 -4.25
CA GLY A 40 -0.45 -10.79 -2.97
C GLY A 40 -0.89 -9.33 -2.95
N ARG A 41 -1.78 -8.98 -2.02
CA ARG A 41 -2.15 -7.57 -1.76
C ARG A 41 -2.40 -7.33 -0.28
N ILE A 42 -1.95 -6.21 0.27
CA ILE A 42 -2.18 -5.83 1.67
C ILE A 42 -1.94 -4.34 1.88
N ASP A 43 -2.62 -3.72 2.85
CA ASP A 43 -2.28 -2.42 3.39
C ASP A 43 -2.23 -2.39 4.92
N THR A 44 -1.81 -1.26 5.48
CA THR A 44 -1.66 -1.06 6.92
C THR A 44 -2.96 -1.15 7.74
N SER A 45 -4.13 -1.10 7.11
CA SER A 45 -5.43 -1.42 7.73
C SER A 45 -5.51 -2.88 8.19
N PHE A 46 -4.72 -3.78 7.58
CA PHE A 46 -4.68 -5.20 7.88
C PHE A 46 -3.47 -5.56 8.76
N GLY A 47 -3.41 -5.00 9.96
CA GLY A 47 -2.40 -5.36 10.99
C GLY A 47 -1.28 -4.35 11.17
N GLY A 48 -1.45 -3.13 10.66
CA GLY A 48 -0.47 -2.05 10.77
C GLY A 48 0.82 -2.35 10.03
N ILE A 49 1.83 -1.50 10.26
CA ILE A 49 3.17 -1.64 9.68
C ILE A 49 3.76 -3.02 9.98
N THR A 50 3.58 -3.52 11.21
CA THR A 50 4.12 -4.82 11.63
C THR A 50 3.48 -5.99 10.91
N GLY A 51 2.16 -5.99 10.74
CA GLY A 51 1.45 -7.05 10.02
C GLY A 51 1.84 -7.09 8.55
N VAL A 52 1.86 -5.91 7.93
CA VAL A 52 2.26 -5.76 6.53
C VAL A 52 3.71 -6.19 6.31
N ARG A 53 4.65 -5.76 7.16
CA ARG A 53 6.06 -6.14 7.01
C ARG A 53 6.26 -7.66 7.07
N LYS A 54 5.49 -8.36 7.91
CA LYS A 54 5.51 -9.83 7.97
C LYS A 54 4.92 -10.46 6.71
N ALA A 55 3.84 -9.90 6.17
CA ALA A 55 3.26 -10.38 4.92
C ALA A 55 4.24 -10.20 3.76
N LEU A 56 4.82 -9.01 3.59
CA LEU A 56 5.82 -8.74 2.55
C LEU A 56 7.02 -9.69 2.64
N GLY A 57 7.57 -9.89 3.85
CA GLY A 57 8.66 -10.86 4.04
C GLY A 57 8.25 -12.32 3.75
N PHE A 58 6.98 -12.68 3.97
CA PHE A 58 6.47 -13.99 3.58
C PHE A 58 6.40 -14.13 2.05
N TYR A 59 5.82 -13.15 1.35
CA TYR A 59 5.71 -13.14 -0.11
C TYR A 59 7.07 -13.14 -0.80
N GLU A 60 8.01 -12.33 -0.31
CA GLU A 60 9.42 -12.33 -0.73
C GLU A 60 10.04 -13.72 -0.57
N SER A 61 9.80 -14.41 0.56
CA SER A 61 10.38 -15.73 0.83
C SER A 61 9.89 -16.86 -0.09
N ILE A 62 8.71 -16.70 -0.71
CA ILE A 62 8.15 -17.67 -1.66
C ILE A 62 8.32 -17.24 -3.11
N GLY A 63 8.99 -16.10 -3.36
CA GLY A 63 9.22 -15.56 -4.70
C GLY A 63 7.95 -15.07 -5.39
N MET A 64 7.00 -14.53 -4.63
CA MET A 64 5.72 -14.04 -5.13
C MET A 64 5.60 -12.54 -4.81
N GLN A 65 5.17 -11.73 -5.78
CA GLN A 65 4.93 -10.31 -5.55
C GLN A 65 3.77 -10.08 -4.57
N CYS A 66 3.82 -8.97 -3.84
CA CYS A 66 2.78 -8.48 -2.94
C CYS A 66 2.69 -6.96 -3.03
N GLU A 67 1.66 -6.47 -3.72
CA GLU A 67 1.47 -5.03 -3.90
C GLU A 67 0.81 -4.40 -2.67
N LEU A 68 1.32 -3.23 -2.30
CA LEU A 68 0.71 -2.43 -1.25
C LEU A 68 -0.53 -1.73 -1.79
N GLU A 69 -1.63 -1.87 -1.09
CA GLU A 69 -2.86 -1.13 -1.37
C GLU A 69 -2.82 0.22 -0.66
N TYR A 70 -3.35 1.24 -1.34
CA TYR A 70 -3.71 2.55 -0.82
C TYR A 70 -2.54 3.50 -0.51
N VAL A 71 -2.83 4.78 -0.65
CA VAL A 71 -1.93 5.89 -0.38
C VAL A 71 -1.67 6.06 1.12
N GLY A 72 -0.49 6.57 1.48
CA GLY A 72 -0.26 7.16 2.80
C GLY A 72 1.15 6.92 3.33
N PHE A 73 1.54 7.72 4.33
CA PHE A 73 2.88 7.69 4.91
C PHE A 73 3.34 6.29 5.35
N SER A 74 2.46 5.50 5.97
CA SER A 74 2.81 4.16 6.44
C SER A 74 3.05 3.19 5.29
N ASN A 75 2.21 3.20 4.25
CA ASN A 75 2.37 2.36 3.07
C ASN A 75 3.58 2.81 2.25
N LEU A 76 3.83 4.12 2.12
CA LEU A 76 5.02 4.64 1.43
C LEU A 76 6.32 4.25 2.14
N ALA A 77 6.35 4.27 3.48
CA ALA A 77 7.50 3.81 4.24
C ALA A 77 7.74 2.29 4.10
N LEU A 78 6.66 1.51 4.03
CA LEU A 78 6.74 0.07 3.74
C LEU A 78 7.23 -0.19 2.33
N PHE A 79 6.69 0.50 1.33
CA PHE A 79 7.14 0.44 -0.06
C PHE A 79 8.64 0.74 -0.16
N GLY A 80 9.08 1.87 0.41
CA GLY A 80 10.49 2.26 0.43
C GLY A 80 11.44 1.36 1.22
N SER A 81 10.92 0.41 2.01
CA SER A 81 11.72 -0.59 2.72
C SER A 81 11.59 -2.00 2.12
N THR A 82 10.92 -2.12 0.97
CA THR A 82 10.63 -3.37 0.28
C THR A 82 11.30 -3.37 -1.08
N SER A 83 11.79 -4.53 -1.51
CA SER A 83 12.45 -4.67 -2.81
C SER A 83 11.45 -4.50 -3.94
N GLU A 84 11.88 -3.92 -5.06
CA GLU A 84 11.05 -3.74 -6.27
C GLU A 84 10.55 -5.09 -6.83
N GLU A 85 11.31 -6.18 -6.61
CA GLU A 85 10.90 -7.53 -7.00
C GLU A 85 9.73 -8.08 -6.15
N THR A 86 9.49 -7.52 -4.96
CA THR A 86 8.38 -7.91 -4.10
C THR A 86 7.18 -6.97 -4.26
N CYS A 87 7.40 -5.66 -4.36
CA CYS A 87 6.34 -4.68 -4.57
C CYS A 87 6.84 -3.64 -5.56
N GLU A 88 6.21 -3.59 -6.73
CA GLU A 88 6.72 -2.82 -7.86
C GLU A 88 6.20 -1.38 -7.85
N TYR A 89 4.97 -1.18 -7.38
CA TYR A 89 4.31 0.11 -7.45
C TYR A 89 3.87 0.62 -6.07
N TYR A 90 4.09 1.92 -5.85
CA TYR A 90 3.36 2.66 -4.83
C TYR A 90 2.01 3.13 -5.41
N GLU A 91 0.91 2.75 -4.76
CA GLU A 91 -0.41 3.23 -5.15
C GLU A 91 -0.59 4.71 -4.78
N ARG A 92 -0.56 5.58 -5.78
CA ARG A 92 -0.78 7.03 -5.65
C ARG A 92 -2.17 7.41 -6.17
N GLY A 93 -3.05 7.89 -5.30
CA GLY A 93 -4.41 8.26 -5.67
C GLY A 93 -5.38 8.35 -4.49
N LEU A 94 -6.70 8.37 -4.73
CA LEU A 94 -7.36 8.22 -6.04
C LEU A 94 -7.31 9.51 -6.87
N LEU A 95 -7.15 9.37 -8.19
CA LEU A 95 -7.04 10.51 -9.12
C LEU A 95 -8.38 10.76 -9.84
N ARG A 96 -8.68 12.03 -10.14
CA ARG A 96 -9.84 12.46 -10.94
C ARG A 96 -9.43 13.55 -11.93
N PRO A 97 -9.98 13.57 -13.17
CA PRO A 97 -9.62 14.58 -14.16
C PRO A 97 -9.85 16.03 -13.73
N GLU A 98 -10.84 16.27 -12.87
CA GLU A 98 -11.22 17.61 -12.41
C GLU A 98 -10.43 18.09 -11.18
N GLU A 99 -9.59 17.25 -10.60
CA GLU A 99 -8.84 17.52 -9.37
C GLU A 99 -7.33 17.46 -9.66
N ASP A 100 -6.62 18.54 -9.35
CA ASP A 100 -5.16 18.54 -9.36
C ASP A 100 -4.65 17.91 -8.07
N TYR A 101 -4.39 16.60 -8.11
CA TYR A 101 -3.92 15.82 -6.95
C TYR A 101 -2.63 16.40 -6.34
N ASP A 102 -1.72 16.93 -7.15
CA ASP A 102 -0.44 17.47 -6.67
C ASP A 102 -0.62 18.77 -5.87
N SER A 103 -1.75 19.46 -6.08
CA SER A 103 -2.12 20.64 -5.30
C SER A 103 -2.84 20.31 -3.98
N ILE A 104 -3.24 19.06 -3.76
CA ILE A 104 -4.02 18.65 -2.59
C ILE A 104 -3.08 18.37 -1.42
N VAL A 105 -3.17 19.21 -0.39
CA VAL A 105 -2.53 18.95 0.91
C VAL A 105 -3.65 18.84 1.96
N PRO A 106 -3.75 17.71 2.68
CA PRO A 106 -4.69 17.62 3.79
C PRO A 106 -4.50 18.78 4.77
N PRO A 107 -5.55 19.51 5.18
CA PRO A 107 -5.39 20.77 5.93
C PRO A 107 -4.62 20.68 7.25
N HIS A 108 -4.54 19.49 7.83
CA HIS A 108 -3.79 19.21 9.05
C HIS A 108 -2.30 18.92 8.81
N LEU A 109 -1.84 18.96 7.57
CA LEU A 109 -0.46 18.72 7.14
C LEU A 109 0.10 19.94 6.42
N LYS A 110 1.40 20.15 6.54
CA LYS A 110 2.14 21.19 5.82
C LYS A 110 2.52 20.80 4.39
N GLN A 111 2.58 19.49 4.13
CA GLN A 111 2.97 18.92 2.85
C GLN A 111 2.26 17.57 2.65
N PRO A 112 2.04 17.14 1.39
CA PRO A 112 1.48 15.83 1.12
C PRO A 112 2.48 14.72 1.46
N CYS A 113 2.02 13.48 1.55
CA CYS A 113 2.89 12.35 1.90
C CYS A 113 3.80 11.88 0.77
N ASP A 114 3.38 12.12 -0.47
CA ASP A 114 3.82 11.44 -1.67
C ASP A 114 4.01 12.42 -2.86
N PRO A 115 4.86 13.46 -2.72
CA PRO A 115 5.23 14.29 -3.87
C PRO A 115 5.92 13.42 -4.93
N MET A 116 5.52 13.59 -6.19
CA MET A 116 6.00 12.82 -7.34
C MET A 116 6.74 13.73 -8.33
N ASP A 117 7.84 13.24 -8.88
CA ASP A 117 8.61 13.97 -9.90
C ASP A 117 8.03 13.79 -11.32
N GLU A 118 8.62 14.50 -12.29
CA GLU A 118 8.21 14.44 -13.70
C GLU A 118 8.45 13.08 -14.38
N ASN A 119 9.23 12.19 -13.74
CA ASN A 119 9.53 10.85 -14.23
C ASN A 119 8.62 9.78 -13.59
N GLY A 120 7.71 10.17 -12.70
CA GLY A 120 6.77 9.27 -12.02
C GLY A 120 7.32 8.63 -10.74
N PHE A 121 8.40 9.14 -10.16
CA PHE A 121 8.95 8.63 -8.90
C PHE A 121 8.46 9.44 -7.71
N VAL A 122 7.91 8.73 -6.71
CA VAL A 122 7.47 9.33 -5.44
C VAL A 122 8.64 9.45 -4.47
N SER A 123 8.81 10.64 -3.90
CA SER A 123 9.84 10.89 -2.89
C SER A 123 9.38 10.46 -1.49
N ILE A 124 10.19 9.67 -0.80
CA ILE A 124 9.93 9.24 0.58
C ILE A 124 10.33 10.36 1.56
N PRO A 125 9.47 10.73 2.53
CA PRO A 125 9.84 11.67 3.58
C PRO A 125 11.10 11.26 4.35
N GLN A 126 12.03 12.21 4.55
CA GLN A 126 13.32 11.97 5.22
C GLN A 126 13.33 12.37 6.71
N GLY A 127 12.20 12.86 7.23
CA GLY A 127 12.04 13.21 8.64
C GLY A 127 11.99 11.99 9.56
N PRO A 128 12.05 12.20 10.89
CA PRO A 128 11.95 11.09 11.85
C PRO A 128 10.58 10.40 11.79
N GLY A 129 10.59 9.09 12.08
CA GLY A 129 9.36 8.28 12.08
C GLY A 129 8.79 8.13 10.67
N LEU A 130 7.51 8.45 10.51
CA LEU A 130 6.82 8.41 9.21
C LEU A 130 6.95 9.72 8.42
N GLY A 131 7.63 10.73 8.96
CA GLY A 131 7.86 12.00 8.25
C GLY A 131 6.63 12.94 8.17
N PHE A 132 5.65 12.78 9.08
CA PHE A 132 4.54 13.71 9.18
C PHE A 132 5.00 15.12 9.57
N GLU A 133 4.54 16.11 8.82
CA GLU A 133 4.66 17.51 9.19
C GLU A 133 3.29 18.11 9.45
N PHE A 134 2.84 18.04 10.70
CA PHE A 134 1.52 18.55 11.08
C PHE A 134 1.45 20.08 11.09
N ASP A 135 0.34 20.62 10.60
CA ASP A 135 -0.10 21.98 10.92
C ASP A 135 -0.84 21.96 12.26
N TRP A 136 -0.07 22.12 13.34
CA TRP A 136 -0.60 22.19 14.70
C TRP A 136 -1.53 23.38 14.93
N GLY A 137 -1.40 24.46 14.15
CA GLY A 137 -2.31 25.60 14.20
C GLY A 137 -3.70 25.20 13.72
N TYR A 138 -3.77 24.54 12.55
CA TYR A 138 -5.01 23.97 12.03
C TYR A 138 -5.63 22.95 13.00
N VAL A 139 -4.83 21.99 13.50
CA VAL A 139 -5.33 20.95 14.42
C VAL A 139 -5.91 21.59 15.68
N SER A 140 -5.21 22.53 16.30
CA SER A 140 -5.65 23.17 17.55
C SER A 140 -6.93 24.00 17.34
N ALA A 141 -7.11 24.61 16.17
CA ALA A 141 -8.28 25.42 15.84
C ALA A 141 -9.54 24.58 15.52
N ASN A 142 -9.39 23.27 15.27
CA ASN A 142 -10.47 22.39 14.81
C ASN A 142 -10.66 21.14 15.72
N ILE A 143 -10.33 21.26 17.01
CA ILE A 143 -10.61 20.20 18.00
C ILE A 143 -12.13 20.03 18.16
N VAL A 144 -12.60 18.78 18.12
CA VAL A 144 -14.02 18.39 18.31
C VAL A 144 -14.23 17.77 19.68
#